data_AF-A0A652YQT5-F1
#
_entry.id   AF-A0A652YQT5-F1
#
_cell.length_a   1.000
_cell.length_b   1.000
_cell.length_c   1.000
_cell.angle_alpha   90.00
_cell.angle_beta   90.00
_cell.angle_gamma   90.00
#
_symmetry.space_group_name_H-M   'P 1'
#
loop_
_entity.id
_entity.type
_entity.pdbx_description
1 polymer ?
#
loop_
_entity_poly.entity_id
_entity_poly.type
_entity_poly.pdbx_seq_one_letter_code
_entity_poly.pdbx_strand_id
1 'polypeptide(L)'
;MCHDGGQQRPTPILLSYGLGDWNALHRDLYGELVFPMQVVIGLDKPHIDYTGGEFMIVEQRPRAQSKGTVVVLEQGHALIFTTRDRPVPSARGWSRAPVRHGVSVVKSGARRTLGLVLHDAE
;
A
#
# COMPACT_ATOMS: atom_id res chain seq x y z
N MET A 1 -4.51 18.84 -12.83
CA MET A 1 -5.06 17.58 -13.36
C MET A 1 -6.14 17.00 -12.45
N CYS A 2 -5.85 16.54 -11.23
CA CYS A 2 -6.88 16.03 -10.31
C CYS A 2 -7.99 17.06 -10.05
N HIS A 3 -7.61 18.28 -9.64
CA HIS A 3 -8.55 19.37 -9.40
C HIS A 3 -9.38 19.74 -10.64
N ASP A 4 -8.76 19.79 -11.81
CA ASP A 4 -9.45 20.06 -13.08
C ASP A 4 -10.45 18.95 -13.43
N GLY A 5 -10.18 17.72 -12.98
CA GLY A 5 -11.06 16.56 -13.08
C GLY A 5 -12.05 16.42 -11.92
N GLY A 6 -12.21 17.45 -11.07
CA GLY A 6 -13.17 17.44 -9.96
C GLY A 6 -12.69 16.73 -8.68
N GLN A 7 -11.48 16.17 -8.66
CA GLN A 7 -10.87 15.58 -7.46
C GLN A 7 -10.12 16.66 -6.67
N GLN A 8 -10.68 17.12 -5.55
CA GLN A 8 -10.14 18.25 -4.77
C GLN A 8 -9.77 17.88 -3.32
N ARG A 9 -10.07 16.66 -2.88
CA ARG A 9 -9.79 16.23 -1.51
C ARG A 9 -8.40 15.61 -1.42
N PRO A 10 -7.48 16.18 -0.62
CA PRO A 10 -6.18 15.58 -0.41
C PRO A 10 -6.35 14.23 0.31
N THR A 11 -5.52 13.27 -0.08
CA THR A 11 -5.54 11.88 0.39
C THR A 11 -4.42 11.45 1.35
N PRO A 12 -3.52 12.31 1.89
CA PRO A 12 -2.64 11.91 2.99
C PRO A 12 -3.43 11.41 4.18
N ILE A 13 -2.99 10.28 4.76
CA ILE A 13 -3.70 9.63 5.86
C ILE A 13 -2.73 9.14 6.93
N LEU A 14 -3.06 9.43 8.19
CA LEU A 14 -2.41 8.82 9.34
C LEU A 14 -3.18 7.56 9.72
N LEU A 15 -2.53 6.40 9.58
CA LEU A 15 -3.10 5.11 9.94
C LEU A 15 -2.54 4.68 11.28
N SER A 16 -3.38 4.17 12.17
CA SER A 16 -3.01 3.65 13.48
C SER A 16 -3.68 2.31 13.71
N TYR A 17 -2.89 1.29 14.03
CA TYR A 17 -3.34 -0.07 14.28
C TYR A 17 -2.84 -0.53 15.65
N GLY A 18 -3.73 -1.08 16.47
CA GLY A 18 -3.43 -1.70 17.75
C GLY A 18 -3.44 -3.23 17.68
N LEU A 19 -3.35 -3.88 18.83
CA LEU A 19 -3.41 -5.34 18.96
C LEU A 19 -4.64 -5.92 18.27
N GLY A 20 -4.43 -6.88 17.36
CA GLY A 20 -5.48 -7.59 16.64
C GLY A 20 -5.97 -6.87 15.38
N ASP A 21 -5.63 -5.59 15.21
CA ASP A 21 -5.97 -4.86 14.01
C ASP A 21 -5.15 -5.36 12.81
N TRP A 22 -5.72 -5.21 11.64
CA TRP A 22 -5.13 -5.55 10.35
C TRP A 22 -5.77 -4.68 9.26
N ASN A 23 -5.21 -4.75 8.06
CA ASN A 23 -5.81 -4.11 6.91
C ASN A 23 -5.93 -5.08 5.74
N ALA A 24 -7.15 -5.23 5.23
CA ALA A 24 -7.46 -6.16 4.16
C ALA A 24 -6.73 -5.81 2.87
N LEU A 25 -6.44 -6.83 2.05
CA LEU A 25 -5.84 -6.61 0.74
C LEU A 25 -6.77 -5.80 -0.16
N HIS A 26 -6.40 -4.56 -0.45
CA HIS A 26 -7.20 -3.58 -1.19
C HIS A 26 -6.35 -2.84 -2.25
N ARG A 27 -6.97 -1.82 -2.85
CA ARG A 27 -6.35 -0.84 -3.75
C ARG A 27 -6.93 0.53 -3.44
N ASP A 28 -6.09 1.55 -3.51
CA ASP A 28 -6.50 2.94 -3.27
C ASP A 28 -6.83 3.60 -4.61
N LEU A 29 -8.02 3.32 -5.12
CA LEU A 29 -8.53 3.88 -6.36
C LEU A 29 -9.62 4.89 -6.03
N TYR A 30 -9.28 6.18 -6.07
CA TYR A 30 -10.20 7.28 -5.78
C TYR A 30 -10.36 8.16 -7.02
N GLY A 31 -11.61 8.35 -7.45
CA GLY A 31 -11.93 9.13 -8.64
C GLY A 31 -11.43 8.52 -9.95
N GLU A 32 -11.53 9.31 -11.01
CA GLU A 32 -11.14 8.92 -12.37
C GLU A 32 -9.61 8.95 -12.57
N LEU A 33 -8.95 9.96 -12.00
CA LEU A 33 -7.52 10.22 -12.13
C LEU A 33 -6.74 9.59 -10.98
N VAL A 34 -5.96 8.57 -11.31
CA VAL A 34 -5.18 7.80 -10.33
C VAL A 34 -3.69 7.90 -10.67
N PHE A 35 -2.88 8.32 -9.69
CA PHE A 35 -1.42 8.20 -9.82
C PHE A 35 -0.99 6.74 -9.57
N PRO A 36 -0.09 6.17 -10.41
CA PRO A 36 0.17 4.73 -10.42
C PRO A 36 0.98 4.23 -9.22
N MET A 37 1.49 5.12 -8.39
CA MET A 37 2.29 4.80 -7.20
C MET A 37 1.80 5.58 -5.98
N GLN A 38 2.10 5.04 -4.81
CA GLN A 38 1.87 5.70 -3.54
C GLN A 38 2.97 5.30 -2.55
N VAL A 39 3.01 6.01 -1.43
CA VAL A 39 4.06 5.86 -0.42
C VAL A 39 3.43 5.57 0.94
N VAL A 40 4.04 4.68 1.69
CA VAL A 40 3.78 4.52 3.12
C VAL A 40 5.07 4.72 3.90
N ILE A 41 5.00 5.49 4.99
CA ILE A 41 6.15 5.81 5.85
C ILE A 41 5.92 5.21 7.23
N GLY A 42 6.90 4.49 7.75
CA GLY A 42 6.91 3.93 9.09
C GLY A 42 7.11 5.02 10.14
N LEU A 43 6.22 5.11 11.13
CA LEU A 43 6.34 6.12 12.20
C LEU A 43 6.76 5.53 13.55
N ASP A 44 6.64 4.21 13.71
CA ASP A 44 6.98 3.48 14.94
C ASP A 44 8.05 2.41 14.65
N LYS A 45 8.82 2.01 15.66
CA LYS A 45 9.91 1.04 15.54
C LYS A 45 9.38 -0.39 15.62
N PRO A 46 9.52 -1.22 14.57
CA PRO A 46 9.13 -2.62 14.64
C PRO A 46 9.95 -3.37 15.70
N HIS A 47 9.36 -4.38 16.31
CA HIS A 47 9.91 -5.20 17.40
C HIS A 47 10.18 -4.47 18.72
N ILE A 48 9.95 -3.16 18.79
CA ILE A 48 10.02 -2.35 20.02
C ILE A 48 8.62 -1.82 20.35
N ASP A 49 8.04 -1.04 19.42
CA ASP A 49 6.74 -0.40 19.61
C ASP A 49 5.59 -1.32 19.21
N TYR A 50 5.83 -2.30 18.32
CA TYR A 50 4.86 -3.30 17.89
C TYR A 50 5.52 -4.58 17.34
N THR A 51 4.75 -5.68 17.27
CA THR A 51 5.10 -6.90 16.51
C THR A 51 3.98 -7.30 15.55
N GLY A 52 4.29 -8.09 14.51
CA GLY A 52 3.37 -8.27 13.39
C GLY A 52 3.21 -6.97 12.59
N GLY A 53 2.04 -6.75 11.98
CA GLY A 53 1.75 -5.50 11.28
C GLY A 53 2.67 -5.23 10.07
N GLU A 54 3.21 -6.28 9.45
CA GLU A 54 4.03 -6.12 8.27
C GLU A 54 3.18 -5.61 7.09
N PHE A 55 3.80 -4.78 6.24
CA PHE A 55 3.17 -4.35 5.00
C PHE A 55 3.16 -5.52 4.01
N MET A 56 2.00 -5.80 3.42
CA MET A 56 1.81 -6.92 2.51
C MET A 56 1.49 -6.42 1.11
N ILE A 57 2.09 -7.03 0.10
CA ILE A 57 1.75 -6.86 -1.32
C ILE A 57 1.45 -8.24 -1.89
N VAL A 58 0.31 -8.37 -2.57
CA VAL A 58 -0.07 -9.58 -3.29
C VAL A 58 -0.19 -9.26 -4.77
N GLU A 59 0.71 -9.85 -5.56
CA GLU A 59 0.74 -9.78 -7.01
C GLU A 59 -0.03 -10.95 -7.60
N GLN A 60 -1.04 -10.66 -8.41
CA GLN A 60 -1.78 -11.67 -9.16
C GLN A 60 -0.97 -12.09 -10.38
N ARG A 61 -0.79 -13.42 -10.54
CA ARG A 61 -0.02 -14.01 -11.64
C ARG A 61 -0.97 -14.81 -12.54
N PRO A 62 -1.13 -14.46 -13.82
CA PRO A 62 -2.02 -15.20 -14.72
C PRO A 62 -1.64 -16.68 -14.77
N ARG A 63 -2.63 -17.56 -14.53
CA ARG A 63 -2.46 -19.04 -14.55
C ARG A 63 -1.41 -19.58 -13.57
N ALA A 64 -1.12 -18.83 -12.50
CA ALA A 64 -0.22 -19.26 -11.43
C ALA A 64 -0.73 -18.77 -10.06
N GLN A 65 -0.20 -19.35 -8.99
CA GLN A 65 -0.46 -18.86 -7.64
C GLN A 65 0.01 -17.40 -7.49
N SER A 66 -0.80 -16.57 -6.82
CA SER A 66 -0.40 -15.20 -6.46
C SER A 66 0.88 -15.19 -5.64
N LYS A 67 1.71 -14.16 -5.84
CA LYS A 67 2.94 -13.96 -5.09
C LYS A 67 2.72 -12.94 -3.98
N GLY A 68 2.85 -13.38 -2.73
CA GLY A 68 2.92 -12.49 -1.58
C GLY A 68 4.34 -11.95 -1.39
N THR A 69 4.46 -10.67 -1.04
CA THR A 69 5.69 -10.03 -0.57
C THR A 69 5.36 -9.30 0.72
N VAL A 70 6.21 -9.47 1.73
CA VAL A 70 6.00 -8.90 3.06
C VAL A 70 7.22 -8.03 3.38
N VAL A 71 6.97 -6.84 3.90
CA VAL A 71 8.00 -5.86 4.26
C VAL A 71 7.75 -5.40 5.69
N VAL A 72 8.75 -5.56 6.54
CA VAL A 72 8.82 -4.87 7.84
C VAL A 72 9.27 -3.45 7.54
N LEU A 73 8.43 -2.47 7.87
CA LEU A 73 8.71 -1.06 7.60
C LEU A 73 9.33 -0.41 8.83
N GLU A 74 10.62 -0.12 8.78
CA GLU A 74 11.34 0.56 9.86
C GLU A 74 10.86 2.00 10.05
N GLN A 75 11.04 2.52 11.26
CA GLN A 75 10.74 3.92 11.58
C GLN A 75 11.55 4.87 10.68
N GLY A 76 10.86 5.85 10.08
CA GLY A 76 11.44 6.83 9.17
C GLY A 76 11.70 6.32 7.76
N HIS A 77 11.54 5.03 7.48
CA HIS A 77 11.67 4.49 6.13
C HIS A 77 10.37 4.67 5.34
N ALA A 78 10.53 4.86 4.02
CA ALA A 78 9.43 4.95 3.08
C ALA A 78 9.41 3.73 2.15
N LEU A 79 8.23 3.14 1.95
CA LEU A 79 7.99 2.12 0.93
C LEU A 79 7.15 2.73 -0.18
N ILE A 80 7.70 2.71 -1.41
CA ILE A 80 6.98 3.08 -2.63
C ILE A 80 6.41 1.81 -3.26
N PHE A 81 5.12 1.83 -3.57
CA PHE A 81 4.44 0.69 -4.18
C PHE A 81 3.39 1.14 -5.18
N THR A 82 2.99 0.22 -6.07
CA THR A 82 2.02 0.53 -7.12
C THR A 82 0.59 0.52 -6.59
N THR A 83 -0.21 1.50 -7.01
CA THR A 83 -1.61 1.67 -6.59
C THR A 83 -2.54 0.56 -7.10
N ARG A 84 -2.29 0.05 -8.31
CA ARG A 84 -3.19 -0.93 -8.96
C ARG A 84 -2.47 -2.09 -9.63
N ASP A 85 -1.49 -1.78 -10.46
CA ASP A 85 -0.79 -2.75 -11.30
C ASP A 85 0.70 -2.46 -11.25
N ARG A 86 1.51 -3.52 -11.28
CA ARG A 86 2.94 -3.40 -11.51
C ARG A 86 3.31 -3.87 -12.92
N PRO A 87 4.29 -3.25 -13.57
CA PRO A 87 4.83 -3.77 -14.81
C PRO A 87 5.60 -5.07 -14.55
N VAL A 88 5.30 -6.11 -15.33
CA VAL A 88 6.02 -7.39 -15.28
C VAL A 88 6.51 -7.81 -16.66
N PRO A 89 7.69 -8.44 -16.76
CA PRO A 89 8.15 -9.00 -18.04
C PRO A 89 7.21 -10.09 -18.57
N SER A 90 7.07 -10.14 -19.89
CA SER A 90 6.29 -11.12 -20.63
C SER A 90 6.97 -11.45 -21.97
N ALA A 91 6.54 -12.53 -22.62
CA ALA A 91 7.07 -12.92 -23.93
C ALA A 91 6.89 -11.86 -25.04
N ARG A 92 5.95 -10.91 -24.86
CA ARG A 92 5.68 -9.82 -25.83
C ARG A 92 6.12 -8.44 -25.32
N GLY A 93 7.07 -8.39 -24.38
CA GLY A 93 7.48 -7.15 -23.72
C GLY A 93 6.87 -7.03 -22.32
N TRP A 94 6.28 -5.89 -21.98
CA TRP A 94 5.74 -5.66 -20.64
C TRP A 94 4.24 -5.97 -20.56
N SER A 95 3.80 -6.56 -19.45
CA SER A 95 2.39 -6.70 -19.11
C SER A 95 2.10 -6.10 -17.74
N ARG A 96 0.81 -5.93 -17.44
CA ARG A 96 0.34 -5.41 -16.14
C ARG A 96 -0.03 -6.58 -15.25
N ALA A 97 0.62 -6.71 -14.12
CA ALA A 97 0.21 -7.64 -13.07
C ALA A 97 -0.60 -6.86 -12.02
N PRO A 98 -1.89 -7.19 -11.82
CA PRO A 98 -2.69 -6.55 -10.80
C PRO A 98 -2.12 -6.83 -9.41
N VAL A 99 -2.01 -5.80 -8.58
CA VAL A 99 -1.54 -5.90 -7.20
C VAL A 99 -2.65 -5.53 -6.23
N ARG A 100 -2.55 -6.01 -5.00
CA ARG A 100 -3.27 -5.50 -3.83
C ARG A 100 -2.29 -5.34 -2.69
N HIS A 101 -2.54 -4.41 -1.79
CA HIS A 101 -1.73 -4.20 -0.60
C HIS A 101 -2.59 -4.19 0.66
N GLY A 102 -1.95 -4.41 1.80
CA GLY A 102 -2.61 -4.42 3.10
C GLY A 102 -1.59 -4.51 4.23
N VAL A 103 -2.06 -4.79 5.43
CA VAL A 103 -1.23 -4.92 6.63
C VAL A 103 -1.63 -6.20 7.33
N SER A 104 -0.64 -7.02 7.70
CA SER A 104 -0.88 -8.22 8.49
C SER A 104 -1.40 -7.85 9.89
N VAL A 105 -1.82 -8.86 10.66
CA VAL A 105 -2.29 -8.65 12.04
C VAL A 105 -1.16 -8.08 12.89
N VAL A 106 -1.43 -6.98 13.59
CA VAL A 106 -0.58 -6.48 14.68
C VAL A 106 -0.74 -7.40 15.88
N LYS A 107 0.36 -8.04 16.29
CA LYS A 107 0.38 -9.06 17.36
C LYS A 107 0.66 -8.49 18.74
N SER A 108 1.25 -7.29 18.82
CA SER A 108 1.41 -6.54 20.06
C SER A 108 1.69 -5.07 19.75
N GLY A 109 1.44 -4.20 20.74
CA GLY A 109 1.82 -2.79 20.67
C GLY A 109 0.93 -1.95 19.76
N ALA A 110 1.50 -0.85 19.24
CA ALA A 110 0.81 0.10 18.36
C ALA A 110 1.67 0.45 17.16
N ARG A 111 1.07 0.39 15.97
CA ARG A 111 1.73 0.66 14.69
C ARG A 111 1.06 1.83 14.00
N ARG A 112 1.82 2.90 13.77
CA ARG A 112 1.39 4.06 12.98
C ARG A 112 2.20 4.19 11.71
N THR A 113 1.50 4.61 10.65
CA THR A 113 2.11 4.92 9.35
C THR A 113 1.46 6.14 8.74
N LEU A 114 2.25 6.92 8.00
CA LEU A 114 1.75 7.98 7.12
C LEU A 114 1.61 7.42 5.70
N GLY A 115 0.38 7.35 5.20
CA GLY A 115 0.08 7.04 3.81
C GLY A 115 0.03 8.32 2.98
N LEU A 116 0.72 8.32 1.83
CA LEU A 116 0.73 9.40 0.85
C LEU A 116 0.27 8.83 -0.49
N VAL A 117 -1.03 9.01 -0.77
CA VAL A 117 -1.60 8.72 -2.08
C VAL A 117 -1.35 9.95 -2.97
N LEU A 118 -0.75 9.75 -4.13
CA LEU A 118 -0.25 10.86 -4.97
C LEU A 118 -1.29 11.38 -5.98
N HIS A 119 -2.57 11.25 -5.63
CA HIS A 119 -3.71 11.82 -6.35
C HIS A 119 -4.82 12.17 -5.36
N ASP A 120 -5.61 13.20 -5.68
CA ASP A 120 -6.72 13.63 -4.83
C ASP A 120 -7.95 12.74 -5.03
N ALA A 121 -8.87 12.77 -4.08
CA ALA A 121 -10.19 12.14 -4.19
C ALA A 121 -11.27 13.20 -4.55
N GLU A 122 -12.45 12.74 -4.96
CA GLU A 122 -13.63 13.58 -5.29
C GLU A 122 -14.24 14.25 -4.06
#